data_AF-A0A7W1UJ81-F1
#
_entry.id   AF-A0A7W1UJ81-F1
#
_cell.length_a   1.000
_cell.length_b   1.000
_cell.length_c   1.000
_cell.angle_alpha   90.00
_cell.angle_beta   90.00
_cell.angle_gamma   90.00
#
_symmetry.space_group_name_H-M   'P 1'
#
loop_
_entity.id
_entity.type
_entity.pdbx_description
1 polymer ?
#
loop_
_entity_poly.entity_id
_entity_poly.type
_entity_poly.pdbx_seq_one_letter_code
_entity_poly.pdbx_strand_id
1 'polypeptide(L)' 'ARSIRLRNPYVDPMSLIQVSLLRRKRAGEESDDLNFALAATINGIAAGLRNTG' A
#
# COMPACT_ATOMS: atom_id res chain seq x y z
N ALA A 1 20.28 7.01 -13.03
CA ALA A 1 19.18 6.03 -12.84
C ALA A 1 19.34 5.16 -11.57
N ARG A 2 19.74 5.74 -10.42
CA ARG A 2 20.02 4.95 -9.19
C ARG A 2 19.75 5.76 -7.91
N SER A 3 18.54 6.32 -7.77
CA SER A 3 18.12 6.95 -6.51
C SER A 3 16.61 6.86 -6.24
N ILE A 4 15.98 5.74 -6.63
CA ILE A 4 14.58 5.43 -6.25
C ILE A 4 14.52 4.26 -5.25
N ARG A 5 15.60 3.47 -5.14
CA ARG A 5 15.61 2.18 -4.42
C ARG A 5 15.81 2.28 -2.89
N LEU A 6 15.75 3.50 -2.34
CA LEU A 6 15.85 3.77 -0.90
C LEU A 6 14.69 4.65 -0.41
N ARG A 7 13.59 4.76 -1.19
CA ARG A 7 12.41 5.49 -0.74
C ARG A 7 11.60 4.59 0.18
N ASN A 8 11.91 4.68 1.47
CA ASN A 8 11.21 4.07 2.59
C ASN A 8 11.10 2.51 2.48
N PRO A 9 11.85 1.74 3.29
CA PRO A 9 11.88 0.27 3.20
C PRO A 9 10.52 -0.40 3.44
N TYR A 10 9.51 0.35 3.90
CA TYR A 10 8.16 -0.13 4.13
C TYR A 10 7.20 0.10 2.95
N VAL A 11 7.52 0.96 1.98
CA VAL A 11 6.60 1.27 0.86
C VAL A 11 6.48 0.10 -0.11
N ASP A 12 7.59 -0.51 -0.49
CA ASP A 12 7.62 -1.68 -1.38
C ASP A 12 6.83 -2.87 -0.79
N PRO A 13 7.06 -3.31 0.46
CA PRO A 13 6.27 -4.40 1.04
C PRO A 13 4.80 -4.00 1.27
N MET A 14 4.49 -2.77 1.66
CA MET A 14 3.11 -2.30 1.77
C MET A 14 2.39 -2.31 0.42
N SER A 15 3.08 -1.99 -0.68
CA SER A 15 2.51 -2.04 -2.03
C SER A 15 2.12 -3.48 -2.43
N LEU A 16 2.95 -4.47 -2.07
CA LEU A 16 2.63 -5.88 -2.30
C LEU A 16 1.40 -6.33 -1.51
N ILE A 17 1.27 -5.90 -0.25
CA ILE A 17 0.10 -6.17 0.58
C ILE A 17 -1.14 -5.50 -0.04
N GLN A 18 -1.05 -4.24 -0.45
CA GLN A 18 -2.18 -3.54 -1.08
C GLN A 18 -2.67 -4.25 -2.35
N VAL A 19 -1.77 -4.79 -3.17
CA VAL A 19 -2.14 -5.56 -4.37
C VAL A 19 -2.95 -6.82 -4.01
N SER A 20 -2.58 -7.54 -2.95
CA SER A 20 -3.33 -8.74 -2.54
C SER A 20 -4.73 -8.37 -2.00
N LEU A 21 -4.84 -7.28 -1.24
CA LEU A 21 -6.11 -6.75 -0.75
C LEU A 21 -7.01 -6.28 -1.91
N LEU A 22 -6.45 -5.61 -2.92
CA LEU A 22 -7.19 -5.20 -4.12
C LEU A 22 -7.69 -6.40 -4.92
N ARG A 23 -6.92 -7.49 -5.01
CA ARG A 23 -7.37 -8.73 -5.66
C ARG A 23 -8.57 -9.33 -4.93
N ARG A 24 -8.52 -9.40 -3.60
CA ARG A 24 -9.64 -9.86 -2.75
C ARG A 24 -10.89 -9.00 -2.95
N LYS A 25 -10.74 -7.68 -2.88
CA LYS A 25 -11.86 -6.74 -3.10
C LYS A 25 -12.49 -6.89 -4.49
N ARG A 26 -11.67 -7.09 -5.53
CA ARG A 26 -12.14 -7.33 -6.90
C ARG A 26 -12.77 -8.71 -7.10
N ALA A 27 -12.42 -9.69 -6.27
CA ALA A 27 -13.06 -11.01 -6.25
C ALA A 27 -14.44 -10.99 -5.57
N GLY A 28 -14.92 -9.81 -5.12
CA GLY A 28 -16.22 -9.65 -4.47
C GLY A 28 -16.19 -9.84 -2.96
N GLU A 29 -15.00 -9.94 -2.35
CA GLU A 29 -14.92 -9.94 -0.89
C GLU A 29 -15.30 -8.55 -0.36
N GLU A 30 -16.30 -8.53 0.51
CA GLU A 30 -16.73 -7.31 1.21
C GLU A 30 -16.66 -7.55 2.71
N SER A 31 -15.79 -6.78 3.36
CA SER A 31 -15.61 -6.78 4.81
C SER A 31 -15.07 -5.42 5.23
N ASP A 32 -15.50 -4.95 6.40
CA ASP A 32 -15.00 -3.71 6.98
C ASP A 32 -13.50 -3.79 7.28
N ASP A 33 -13.01 -4.98 7.67
CA ASP A 33 -11.57 -5.22 7.88
C ASP A 33 -10.78 -5.10 6.58
N LEU A 34 -11.34 -5.57 5.47
CA LEU A 34 -10.71 -5.44 4.15
C LEU A 34 -10.65 -3.99 3.70
N ASN A 35 -11.74 -3.24 3.90
CA ASN A 35 -11.80 -1.82 3.58
C ASN A 35 -10.83 -1.02 4.46
N PHE A 36 -10.76 -1.34 5.76
CA PHE A 36 -9.82 -0.75 6.72
C PHE A 36 -8.36 -1.02 6.32
N ALA A 37 -8.02 -2.27 6.02
CA ALA A 37 -6.67 -2.64 5.60
C ALA A 37 -6.26 -1.93 4.30
N LEU A 38 -7.16 -1.82 3.33
CA LEU A 38 -6.92 -1.06 2.10
C LEU A 38 -6.64 0.42 2.40
N ALA A 39 -7.48 1.07 3.21
CA ALA A 39 -7.29 2.46 3.61
C ALA A 39 -5.96 2.66 4.36
N ALA A 40 -5.59 1.75 5.26
CA ALA A 40 -4.31 1.78 5.97
C ALA A 40 -3.12 1.70 5.01
N THR A 41 -3.16 0.81 4.00
CA THR A 41 -2.10 0.72 2.99
C THR A 41 -1.97 1.99 2.15
N ILE A 42 -3.09 2.59 1.73
CA ILE A 42 -3.10 3.85 0.97
C ILE A 42 -2.45 4.97 1.78
N ASN A 43 -2.85 5.12 3.05
CA ASN A 43 -2.30 6.15 3.93
C ASN A 43 -0.80 5.96 4.19
N GLY A 44 -0.36 4.73 4.44
CA GLY A 44 1.06 4.46 4.68
C GLY A 44 1.95 4.65 3.45
N ILE A 45 1.48 4.30 2.26
CA ILE A 45 2.20 4.58 1.00
C ILE A 45 2.24 6.10 0.76
N ALA A 46 1.12 6.80 0.92
CA ALA A 46 1.07 8.26 0.75
C ALA A 46 2.02 8.98 1.73
N ALA A 47 2.08 8.54 2.99
CA ALA A 47 3.01 9.07 3.99
C ALA A 47 4.47 8.76 3.61
N GLY A 48 4.75 7.53 3.17
CA GLY A 48 6.08 7.11 2.74
C GLY A 48 6.60 7.83 1.49
N LEU A 49 5.71 8.21 0.58
CA LEU A 49 6.03 9.01 -0.61
C LEU A 49 6.14 10.51 -0.31
N ARG A 50 5.38 11.06 0.65
CA ARG A 50 5.51 12.48 1.07
C ARG A 50 6.87 12.78 1.73
N ASN A 51 7.51 11.80 2.38
CA ASN A 51 8.83 11.98 3.01
C ASN A 51 10.00 12.02 2.00
N THR A 52 9.70 12.28 0.72
CA THR A 52 10.65 12.23 -0.40
C THR A 52 10.56 13.45 -1.32
N GLY A 53 9.83 14.48 -0.88
CA GLY A 53 9.83 15.82 -1.47
C GLY A 53 11.00 16.65 -0.97
#